data_AF-M6DIE5-F1
#
_entry.id   AF-M6DIE5-F1
#
_cell.length_a   1.000
_cell.length_b   1.000
_cell.length_c   1.000
_cell.angle_alpha   90.00
_cell.angle_beta   90.00
_cell.angle_gamma   90.00
#
_symmetry.space_group_name_H-M   'P 1'
#
loop_
_entity.id
_entity.type
_entity.pdbx_description
1 polymer ?
#
loop_
_entity_poly.entity_id
_entity_poly.type
_entity_poly.pdbx_seq_one_letter_code
_entity_poly.pdbx_strand_id
1 'polypeptide(L)'
;MNIETLHQIGLVFQKDITNSKALNLLNELVENLTNLINQPQQPAFQQNVSNIRINLRNALNTSTMNAYSPYWKQVLDEIGFKDLRGNELGNRIEQIFLQNSITPSIVLQEISNIQGSLSKRYNALASLVKNFQVLGIGKAELNNAESEMAVMIPRAAVKEKIDYFIKELEEIKRIVSDFNELALGSRPEIELKTIASSEYQILLNILPVTATCLIISIEKIVKIYKDILDIRKAHKELKDKGVPAENLAGVEDYANKRMEEGIAEGVRELLSSFGQDIAPGRRKEMEISLKYSMNKLSNRIDKGFNFDIKMRLDEKKADAAEQGEPESGKNSEYYKTIEEKSKELEFLKLSGDNILSLPESDKKDA
;
A
#
# COMPACT_ATOMS: atom_id res chain seq x y z
N MET A 1 7.65 6.55 11.98
CA MET A 1 6.82 7.49 11.22
C MET A 1 7.65 8.68 10.74
N ASN A 2 7.72 8.86 9.42
CA ASN A 2 8.25 10.07 8.79
C ASN A 2 7.25 11.24 9.03
N ILE A 3 7.73 12.37 9.57
CA ILE A 3 6.86 13.51 9.93
C ILE A 3 6.30 14.21 8.69
N GLU A 4 7.08 14.34 7.61
CA GLU A 4 6.61 14.95 6.36
C GLU A 4 5.56 14.09 5.66
N THR A 5 5.70 12.77 5.75
CA THR A 5 4.67 11.83 5.28
C THR A 5 3.42 11.91 6.15
N LEU A 6 3.56 11.97 7.49
CA LEU A 6 2.40 12.18 8.38
C LEU A 6 1.69 13.50 8.07
N HIS A 7 2.45 14.57 7.80
CA HIS A 7 1.91 15.86 7.40
C HIS A 7 1.11 15.75 6.10
N GLN A 8 1.66 15.10 5.08
CA GLN A 8 0.97 14.87 3.81
C GLN A 8 -0.30 14.03 4.00
N ILE A 9 -0.23 12.91 4.72
CA ILE A 9 -1.37 12.05 5.02
C ILE A 9 -2.46 12.84 5.75
N GLY A 10 -2.07 13.65 6.74
CA GLY A 10 -2.98 14.52 7.49
C GLY A 10 -3.72 15.49 6.59
N LEU A 11 -3.01 16.18 5.69
CA LEU A 11 -3.60 17.11 4.73
C LEU A 11 -4.61 16.43 3.78
N VAL A 12 -4.23 15.29 3.20
CA VAL A 12 -5.09 14.57 2.26
C VAL A 12 -6.31 13.98 2.99
N PHE A 13 -6.13 13.45 4.20
CA PHE A 13 -7.22 12.98 5.05
C PHE A 13 -8.21 14.09 5.40
N GLN A 14 -7.71 15.26 5.80
CA GLN A 14 -8.56 16.42 6.10
C GLN A 14 -9.36 16.89 4.89
N LYS A 15 -8.72 16.93 3.72
CA LYS A 15 -9.36 17.28 2.45
C LYS A 15 -10.48 16.29 2.13
N ASP A 16 -10.24 15.00 2.31
CA ASP A 16 -11.25 13.96 2.05
C ASP A 16 -12.46 14.07 2.99
N ILE A 17 -12.25 14.18 4.31
CA ILE A 17 -13.34 14.37 5.29
C ILE A 17 -14.15 15.63 4.99
N THR A 18 -13.48 16.72 4.61
CA THR A 18 -14.14 17.99 4.28
C THR A 18 -14.96 17.87 3.00
N ASN A 19 -14.40 17.28 1.94
CA ASN A 19 -15.06 17.14 0.65
C ASN A 19 -16.24 16.17 0.69
N SER A 20 -16.09 15.04 1.38
CA SER A 20 -17.15 14.05 1.58
C SER A 20 -18.26 14.53 2.53
N LYS A 21 -18.00 15.59 3.30
CA LYS A 21 -18.88 16.07 4.39
C LYS A 21 -19.20 14.98 5.41
N ALA A 22 -18.34 13.95 5.54
CA ALA A 22 -18.63 12.77 6.36
C ALA A 22 -18.92 13.14 7.82
N LEU A 23 -18.17 14.09 8.40
CA LEU A 23 -18.39 14.54 9.77
C LEU A 23 -19.75 15.26 9.94
N ASN A 24 -20.15 16.07 8.95
CA ASN A 24 -21.43 16.77 8.98
C ASN A 24 -22.60 15.79 8.86
N LEU A 25 -22.53 14.84 7.91
CA LEU A 25 -23.55 13.80 7.74
C LEU A 25 -23.69 12.92 8.98
N LEU A 26 -22.59 12.65 9.69
CA LEU A 26 -22.61 11.91 10.94
C LEU A 26 -23.25 12.71 12.08
N ASN A 27 -23.00 14.03 12.15
CA ASN A 27 -23.70 14.91 13.09
C ASN A 27 -25.21 14.96 12.80
N GLU A 28 -25.59 15.16 11.54
CA GLU A 28 -26.99 15.17 11.11
C GLU A 28 -27.68 13.84 11.42
N LEU A 29 -26.97 12.71 11.31
CA LEU A 29 -27.50 11.39 11.67
C LEU A 29 -27.82 11.31 13.17
N VAL A 30 -26.92 11.79 14.03
CA VAL A 30 -27.12 11.85 15.49
C VAL A 30 -28.33 12.73 15.83
N GLU A 31 -28.44 13.90 15.21
CA GLU A 31 -29.58 14.82 15.42
C GLU A 31 -30.91 14.18 14.98
N ASN A 32 -30.95 13.54 13.81
CA ASN A 32 -32.17 12.90 13.31
C ASN A 32 -32.56 11.65 14.10
N LEU A 33 -31.59 10.88 14.60
CA LEU A 33 -31.86 9.78 15.54
C LEU A 33 -32.43 10.29 16.87
N THR A 34 -31.92 11.42 17.37
CA THR A 34 -32.45 12.08 18.56
C THR A 34 -33.90 12.51 18.35
N ASN A 35 -34.21 13.13 17.20
CA ASN A 35 -35.57 13.52 16.85
C ASN A 35 -36.51 12.31 16.71
N LEU A 36 -36.04 11.22 16.10
CA LEU A 36 -36.80 9.97 15.98
C LEU A 36 -37.15 9.37 17.34
N ILE A 37 -36.22 9.39 18.31
CA ILE A 37 -36.46 8.91 19.68
C ILE A 37 -37.48 9.80 20.41
N ASN A 38 -37.36 11.12 20.24
CA ASN A 38 -38.23 12.07 20.92
C ASN A 38 -39.65 12.11 20.34
N GLN A 39 -39.82 11.80 19.04
CA GLN A 39 -41.10 11.87 18.33
C GLN A 39 -41.27 10.69 17.35
N PRO A 40 -41.37 9.44 17.86
CA PRO A 40 -41.38 8.23 17.02
C PRO A 40 -42.61 8.12 16.10
N GLN A 41 -43.69 8.83 16.41
CA GLN A 41 -44.92 8.87 15.63
C GLN A 41 -44.83 9.70 14.34
N GLN A 42 -43.75 10.47 14.14
CA GLN A 42 -43.57 11.33 12.96
C GLN A 42 -42.81 10.58 11.85
N PRO A 43 -43.47 10.17 10.75
CA PRO A 43 -42.82 9.37 9.70
C PRO A 43 -41.64 10.09 9.02
N ALA A 44 -41.65 11.43 9.03
CA ALA A 44 -40.59 12.25 8.45
C ALA A 44 -39.22 11.98 9.10
N PHE A 45 -39.15 11.76 10.42
CA PHE A 45 -37.85 11.50 11.08
C PHE A 45 -37.27 10.14 10.67
N GLN A 46 -38.12 9.12 10.48
CA GLN A 46 -37.66 7.83 9.98
C GLN A 46 -37.11 7.93 8.56
N GLN A 47 -37.81 8.68 7.69
CA GLN A 47 -37.34 8.95 6.33
C GLN A 47 -36.02 9.72 6.32
N ASN A 48 -35.88 10.74 7.16
CA ASN A 48 -34.65 11.52 7.26
C ASN A 48 -33.47 10.68 7.73
N VAL A 49 -33.63 9.86 8.78
CA VAL A 49 -32.58 8.92 9.24
C VAL A 49 -32.15 7.99 8.11
N SER A 50 -33.11 7.42 7.37
CA SER A 50 -32.81 6.55 6.23
C SER A 50 -32.03 7.28 5.14
N ASN A 51 -32.47 8.48 4.76
CA ASN A 51 -31.83 9.28 3.71
C ASN A 51 -30.40 9.70 4.10
N ILE A 52 -30.21 10.20 5.33
CA ILE A 52 -28.89 10.61 5.81
C ILE A 52 -27.95 9.41 5.92
N ARG A 53 -28.43 8.27 6.40
CA ARG A 53 -27.64 7.03 6.44
C ARG A 53 -27.16 6.62 5.05
N ILE A 54 -28.03 6.66 4.04
CA ILE A 54 -27.66 6.36 2.64
C ILE A 54 -26.62 7.35 2.13
N ASN A 55 -26.84 8.66 2.36
CA ASN A 55 -25.91 9.70 1.93
C ASN A 55 -24.53 9.56 2.60
N LEU A 56 -24.51 9.29 3.91
CA LEU A 56 -23.28 9.03 4.65
C LEU A 56 -22.56 7.80 4.11
N ARG A 57 -23.28 6.71 3.86
CA ARG A 57 -22.70 5.49 3.28
C ARG A 57 -22.11 5.75 1.90
N ASN A 58 -22.82 6.50 1.05
CA ASN A 58 -22.31 6.85 -0.27
C ASN A 58 -21.05 7.72 -0.17
N ALA A 59 -21.03 8.74 0.69
CA ALA A 59 -19.87 9.59 0.91
C ALA A 59 -18.65 8.80 1.40
N LEU A 60 -18.87 7.84 2.31
CA LEU A 60 -17.82 6.95 2.83
C LEU A 60 -17.34 5.94 1.78
N ASN A 61 -18.24 5.42 0.94
CA ASN A 61 -17.89 4.52 -0.16
C ASN A 61 -17.04 5.21 -1.24
N THR A 62 -17.31 6.48 -1.52
CA THR A 62 -16.56 7.28 -2.49
C THR A 62 -15.34 7.99 -1.90
N SER A 63 -15.05 7.79 -0.61
CA SER A 63 -13.89 8.38 0.04
C SER A 63 -12.60 7.95 -0.64
N THR A 64 -11.70 8.91 -0.88
CA THR A 64 -10.36 8.65 -1.44
C THR A 64 -9.52 7.79 -0.49
N MET A 65 -9.86 7.73 0.80
CA MET A 65 -9.21 6.88 1.80
C MET A 65 -9.30 5.39 1.46
N ASN A 66 -10.36 4.97 0.76
CA ASN A 66 -10.52 3.59 0.34
C ASN A 66 -9.39 3.15 -0.61
N ALA A 67 -8.89 4.10 -1.41
CA ALA A 67 -7.81 3.92 -2.37
C ALA A 67 -6.42 4.26 -1.79
N TYR A 68 -6.30 4.57 -0.51
CA TYR A 68 -4.99 4.85 0.09
C TYR A 68 -4.07 3.64 -0.02
N SER A 69 -2.79 3.92 -0.31
CA SER A 69 -1.74 2.93 -0.23
C SER A 69 -1.80 2.23 1.13
N PRO A 70 -1.53 0.94 1.21
CA PRO A 70 -1.61 0.23 2.47
C PRO A 70 -0.69 0.80 3.58
N TYR A 71 0.42 1.46 3.23
CA TYR A 71 1.28 2.17 4.20
C TYR A 71 0.54 3.34 4.85
N TRP A 72 -0.16 4.15 4.05
CA TRP A 72 -0.98 5.25 4.56
C TRP A 72 -2.10 4.74 5.47
N LYS A 73 -2.70 3.58 5.13
CA LYS A 73 -3.68 2.93 6.00
C LYS A 73 -3.06 2.52 7.34
N GLN A 74 -1.86 1.95 7.35
CA GLN A 74 -1.14 1.62 8.58
C GLN A 74 -0.86 2.87 9.42
N VAL A 75 -0.33 3.95 8.82
CA VAL A 75 -0.07 5.20 9.54
C VAL A 75 -1.35 5.72 10.19
N LEU A 76 -2.47 5.74 9.46
CA LEU A 76 -3.78 6.11 10.00
C LEU A 76 -4.24 5.18 11.13
N ASP A 77 -3.98 3.88 11.05
CA ASP A 77 -4.30 2.92 12.11
C ASP A 77 -3.52 3.23 13.39
N GLU A 78 -2.23 3.55 13.26
CA GLU A 78 -1.34 3.88 14.38
C GLU A 78 -1.76 5.17 15.09
N ILE A 79 -2.23 6.17 14.35
CA ILE A 79 -2.82 7.38 14.94
C ILE A 79 -4.31 7.21 15.34
N GLY A 80 -4.83 5.98 15.22
CA GLY A 80 -6.11 5.53 15.77
C GLY A 80 -7.34 5.86 14.93
N PHE A 81 -7.21 5.87 13.60
CA PHE A 81 -8.31 6.01 12.65
C PHE A 81 -8.76 4.70 12.01
N LYS A 82 -8.26 3.55 12.48
CA LYS A 82 -8.54 2.22 11.90
C LYS A 82 -10.01 1.98 11.57
N ASP A 83 -10.90 2.22 12.54
CA ASP A 83 -12.35 1.98 12.40
C ASP A 83 -13.15 3.27 12.14
N LEU A 84 -12.48 4.33 11.67
CA LEU A 84 -13.04 5.69 11.51
C LEU A 84 -12.78 6.27 10.12
N ARG A 85 -12.49 5.43 9.12
CA ARG A 85 -12.25 5.83 7.73
C ARG A 85 -13.13 5.08 6.75
N GLY A 86 -13.43 5.72 5.63
CA GLY A 86 -14.02 5.11 4.42
C GLY A 86 -15.05 4.00 4.66
N ASN A 87 -14.86 2.89 3.96
CA ASN A 87 -15.73 1.71 4.02
C ASN A 87 -15.75 1.06 5.41
N GLU A 88 -14.65 1.05 6.16
CA GLU A 88 -14.62 0.46 7.50
C GLU A 88 -15.60 1.16 8.45
N LEU A 89 -15.62 2.50 8.43
CA LEU A 89 -16.59 3.30 9.19
C LEU A 89 -18.02 3.05 8.71
N GLY A 90 -18.24 3.01 7.40
CA GLY A 90 -19.55 2.73 6.82
C GLY A 90 -20.10 1.38 7.26
N ASN A 91 -19.29 0.33 7.14
CA ASN A 91 -19.65 -1.02 7.57
C ASN A 91 -19.95 -1.09 9.06
N ARG A 92 -19.16 -0.41 9.90
CA ARG A 92 -19.41 -0.34 11.34
C ARG A 92 -20.77 0.29 11.64
N ILE A 93 -21.10 1.42 11.01
CA ILE A 93 -22.40 2.08 11.19
C ILE A 93 -23.55 1.14 10.77
N GLU A 94 -23.41 0.48 9.62
CA GLU A 94 -24.44 -0.45 9.12
C GLU A 94 -24.66 -1.63 10.07
N GLN A 95 -23.58 -2.19 10.63
CA GLN A 95 -23.69 -3.27 11.62
C GLN A 95 -24.44 -2.83 12.88
N ILE A 96 -24.25 -1.59 13.35
CA ILE A 96 -24.98 -1.04 14.49
C ILE A 96 -26.49 -1.02 14.23
N PHE A 97 -26.91 -0.56 13.04
CA PHE A 97 -28.32 -0.55 12.65
C PHE A 97 -28.90 -1.96 12.51
N LEU A 98 -28.14 -2.91 11.99
CA LEU A 98 -28.57 -4.31 11.85
C LEU A 98 -28.75 -4.98 13.21
N GLN A 99 -27.81 -4.79 14.13
CA GLN A 99 -27.82 -5.40 15.46
C GLN A 99 -28.88 -4.78 16.38
N ASN A 100 -29.19 -3.49 16.20
CA ASN A 100 -30.06 -2.73 17.11
C ASN A 100 -31.33 -2.20 16.43
N SER A 101 -31.87 -2.93 15.44
CA SER A 101 -33.02 -2.51 14.62
C SER A 101 -34.29 -2.17 15.42
N ILE A 102 -34.45 -2.73 16.63
CA ILE A 102 -35.60 -2.52 17.51
C ILE A 102 -35.39 -1.36 18.49
N THR A 103 -34.14 -0.98 18.77
CA THR A 103 -33.80 -0.06 19.88
C THR A 103 -33.04 1.17 19.38
N PRO A 104 -33.74 2.21 18.89
CA PRO A 104 -33.12 3.43 18.36
C PRO A 104 -32.21 4.16 19.36
N SER A 105 -32.47 4.04 20.67
CA SER A 105 -31.62 4.64 21.71
C SER A 105 -30.22 4.04 21.76
N ILE A 106 -30.08 2.73 21.56
CA ILE A 106 -28.76 2.07 21.48
C ILE A 106 -28.03 2.53 20.22
N VAL A 107 -28.74 2.58 19.08
CA VAL A 107 -28.18 3.11 17.83
C VAL A 107 -27.67 4.54 18.03
N LEU A 108 -28.48 5.44 18.62
CA LEU A 108 -28.06 6.81 18.90
C LEU A 108 -26.79 6.85 19.75
N GLN A 109 -26.74 6.08 20.84
CA GLN A 109 -25.58 6.07 21.74
C GLN A 109 -24.30 5.64 21.01
N GLU A 110 -24.35 4.55 20.24
CA GLU A 110 -23.19 4.03 19.54
C GLU A 110 -22.73 4.95 18.40
N ILE A 111 -23.67 5.49 17.61
CA ILE A 111 -23.36 6.46 16.56
C ILE A 111 -22.81 7.77 17.15
N SER A 112 -23.32 8.22 18.30
CA SER A 112 -22.79 9.39 19.01
C SER A 112 -21.35 9.15 19.50
N ASN A 113 -21.04 7.95 19.97
CA ASN A 113 -19.67 7.59 20.37
C ASN A 113 -18.70 7.59 19.18
N ILE A 114 -19.15 7.11 18.02
CA ILE A 114 -18.38 7.17 16.76
C ILE A 114 -18.16 8.63 16.35
N GLN A 115 -19.22 9.44 16.36
CA GLN A 115 -19.17 10.87 16.03
C GLN A 115 -18.18 11.62 16.92
N GLY A 116 -18.29 11.43 18.25
CA GLY A 116 -17.40 12.08 19.20
C GLY A 116 -15.95 11.65 19.02
N SER A 117 -15.71 10.36 18.76
CA SER A 117 -14.37 9.82 18.50
C SER A 117 -13.76 10.38 17.22
N LEU A 118 -14.51 10.38 16.12
CA LEU A 118 -14.06 10.92 14.83
C LEU A 118 -13.80 12.43 14.95
N SER A 119 -14.72 13.20 15.52
CA SER A 119 -14.58 14.64 15.71
C SER A 119 -13.34 14.99 16.54
N LYS A 120 -13.16 14.34 17.69
CA LYS A 120 -12.00 14.56 18.56
C LYS A 120 -10.68 14.29 17.85
N ARG A 121 -10.57 13.15 17.15
CA ARG A 121 -9.34 12.77 16.44
C ARG A 121 -9.08 13.64 15.22
N TYR A 122 -10.12 13.97 14.45
CA TYR A 122 -10.04 14.89 13.34
C TYR A 122 -9.50 16.25 13.78
N ASN A 123 -10.03 16.82 14.87
CA ASN A 123 -9.57 18.10 15.40
C ASN A 123 -8.12 18.04 15.92
N ALA A 124 -7.72 16.93 16.53
CA ALA A 124 -6.33 16.72 16.97
C ALA A 124 -5.37 16.65 15.77
N LEU A 125 -5.70 15.87 14.74
CA LEU A 125 -4.92 15.78 13.50
C LEU A 125 -4.87 17.13 12.77
N ALA A 126 -5.98 17.87 12.73
CA ALA A 126 -6.03 19.20 12.13
C ALA A 126 -5.12 20.20 12.84
N SER A 127 -5.10 20.16 14.17
CA SER A 127 -4.21 20.99 14.98
C SER A 127 -2.75 20.61 14.76
N LEU A 128 -2.46 19.31 14.63
CA LEU A 128 -1.12 18.81 14.34
C LEU A 128 -0.61 19.29 12.98
N VAL A 129 -1.40 19.13 11.92
CA VAL A 129 -1.06 19.61 10.56
C VAL A 129 -0.81 21.11 10.54
N LYS A 130 -1.67 21.90 11.21
CA LYS A 130 -1.46 23.34 11.35
C LYS A 130 -0.14 23.65 12.07
N ASN A 131 0.18 22.92 13.12
CA ASN A 131 1.42 23.12 13.86
C ASN A 131 2.66 22.72 13.04
N PHE A 132 2.57 21.70 12.19
CA PHE A 132 3.64 21.39 11.23
C PHE A 132 3.93 22.57 10.29
N GLN A 133 2.88 23.22 9.77
CA GLN A 133 3.04 24.43 8.95
C GLN A 133 3.68 25.58 9.74
N VAL A 134 3.27 25.81 10.99
CA VAL A 134 3.86 26.83 11.87
C VAL A 134 5.35 26.58 12.14
N LEU A 135 5.73 25.30 12.29
CA LEU A 135 7.10 24.88 12.52
C LEU A 135 7.94 24.81 11.23
N GLY A 136 7.37 25.10 10.06
CA GLY A 136 8.06 25.00 8.78
C GLY A 136 8.34 23.56 8.34
N ILE A 137 7.63 22.58 8.90
CA ILE A 137 7.75 21.17 8.51
C ILE A 137 7.06 20.98 7.16
N GLY A 138 7.82 20.53 6.17
CA GLY A 138 7.34 20.27 4.82
C GLY A 138 6.34 19.12 4.76
N LYS A 139 5.82 18.88 3.56
CA LYS A 139 5.02 17.70 3.22
C LYS A 139 5.81 16.90 2.19
N ALA A 140 5.77 15.57 2.30
CA ALA A 140 6.44 14.68 1.36
C ALA A 140 5.69 14.68 0.01
N GLU A 141 5.91 15.69 -0.82
CA GLU A 141 5.32 15.72 -2.17
C GLU A 141 6.31 15.22 -3.22
N LEU A 142 5.75 14.62 -4.26
CA LEU A 142 6.44 14.33 -5.51
C LEU A 142 6.25 15.54 -6.42
N ASN A 143 7.29 15.91 -7.16
CA ASN A 143 7.14 16.86 -8.26
C ASN A 143 6.43 16.20 -9.43
N ASN A 144 6.05 16.99 -10.42
CA ASN A 144 5.36 16.48 -11.60
C ASN A 144 6.25 15.49 -12.36
N ALA A 145 5.66 14.35 -12.75
CA ALA A 145 6.34 13.24 -13.41
C ALA A 145 7.46 12.57 -12.60
N GLU A 146 7.56 12.83 -11.30
CA GLU A 146 8.44 12.08 -10.41
C GLU A 146 7.76 10.81 -9.92
N SER A 147 8.58 9.79 -9.70
CA SER A 147 8.19 8.58 -9.00
C SER A 147 9.12 8.29 -7.84
N GLU A 148 8.59 7.64 -6.82
CA GLU A 148 9.29 7.32 -5.59
C GLU A 148 8.98 5.88 -5.20
N MET A 149 9.99 5.22 -4.65
CA MET A 149 9.88 3.91 -4.03
C MET A 149 10.18 4.04 -2.54
N ALA A 150 9.18 3.72 -1.72
CA ALA A 150 9.35 3.54 -0.30
C ALA A 150 9.63 2.07 0.00
N VAL A 151 10.65 1.82 0.82
CA VAL A 151 10.95 0.49 1.35
C VAL A 151 10.92 0.54 2.86
N MET A 152 10.02 -0.22 3.47
CA MET A 152 9.94 -0.40 4.92
C MET A 152 10.70 -1.68 5.30
N ILE A 153 11.74 -1.53 6.12
CA ILE A 153 12.62 -2.61 6.51
C ILE A 153 12.25 -3.10 7.92
N PRO A 154 11.85 -4.38 8.09
CA PRO A 154 11.52 -4.92 9.39
C PRO A 154 12.70 -4.86 10.35
N ARG A 155 12.46 -4.47 11.61
CA ARG A 155 13.50 -4.47 12.67
C ARG A 155 14.18 -5.83 12.82
N ALA A 156 13.42 -6.91 12.65
CA ALA A 156 13.92 -8.28 12.68
C ALA A 156 14.97 -8.56 11.59
N ALA A 157 14.81 -7.99 10.40
CA ALA A 157 15.75 -8.17 9.29
C ALA A 157 17.11 -7.52 9.59
N VAL A 158 17.11 -6.38 10.30
CA VAL A 158 18.34 -5.64 10.61
C VAL A 158 18.91 -5.92 12.00
N LYS A 159 18.26 -6.75 12.81
CA LYS A 159 18.70 -7.14 14.17
C LYS A 159 19.11 -5.95 15.04
N GLU A 160 18.48 -4.80 14.83
CA GLU A 160 18.79 -3.52 15.49
C GLU A 160 20.28 -3.10 15.38
N LYS A 161 20.96 -3.49 14.30
CA LYS A 161 22.38 -3.22 14.06
C LYS A 161 22.59 -2.46 12.76
N ILE A 162 23.42 -1.40 12.82
CA ILE A 162 23.67 -0.51 11.68
C ILE A 162 24.28 -1.25 10.48
N ASP A 163 25.20 -2.20 10.71
CA ASP A 163 25.85 -2.96 9.63
C ASP A 163 24.84 -3.77 8.80
N TYR A 164 23.81 -4.31 9.45
CA TYR A 164 22.75 -5.05 8.74
C TYR A 164 21.84 -4.10 7.96
N PHE A 165 21.54 -2.92 8.51
CA PHE A 165 20.79 -1.90 7.79
C PHE A 165 21.54 -1.44 6.54
N ILE A 166 22.85 -1.14 6.65
CA ILE A 166 23.69 -0.76 5.50
C ILE A 166 23.67 -1.84 4.41
N LYS A 167 23.83 -3.12 4.80
CA LYS A 167 23.74 -4.24 3.85
C LYS A 167 22.40 -4.28 3.12
N GLU A 168 21.29 -4.06 3.81
CA GLU A 168 19.99 -4.00 3.14
C GLU A 168 19.88 -2.81 2.18
N LEU A 169 20.45 -1.65 2.51
CA LEU A 169 20.51 -0.52 1.57
C LEU A 169 21.32 -0.84 0.31
N GLU A 170 22.46 -1.53 0.46
CA GLU A 170 23.28 -1.96 -0.68
C GLU A 170 22.53 -2.94 -1.57
N GLU A 171 21.79 -3.87 -0.98
CA GLU A 171 20.99 -4.84 -1.72
C GLU A 171 19.81 -4.19 -2.43
N ILE A 172 19.09 -3.26 -1.77
CA ILE A 172 18.03 -2.49 -2.42
C ILE A 172 18.60 -1.65 -3.57
N LYS A 173 19.75 -1.00 -3.38
CA LYS A 173 20.44 -0.26 -4.45
C LYS A 173 20.76 -1.17 -5.64
N ARG A 174 21.28 -2.38 -5.40
CA ARG A 174 21.59 -3.36 -6.46
C ARG A 174 20.33 -3.76 -7.22
N ILE A 175 19.25 -4.09 -6.52
CA ILE A 175 17.95 -4.43 -7.12
C ILE A 175 17.50 -3.29 -8.05
N VAL A 176 17.38 -2.07 -7.53
CA VAL A 176 16.89 -0.92 -8.32
C VAL A 176 17.83 -0.61 -9.49
N SER A 177 19.15 -0.83 -9.34
CA SER A 177 20.12 -0.60 -10.42
C SER A 177 19.91 -1.54 -11.61
N ASP A 178 19.55 -2.80 -11.37
CA ASP A 178 19.25 -3.75 -12.45
C ASP A 178 17.97 -3.35 -13.20
N PHE A 179 16.96 -2.88 -12.47
CA PHE A 179 15.73 -2.34 -13.08
C PHE A 179 15.96 -1.04 -13.85
N ASN A 180 16.84 -0.16 -13.35
CA ASN A 180 17.26 1.04 -14.08
C ASN A 180 17.94 0.67 -15.40
N GLU A 181 18.82 -0.34 -15.38
CA GLU A 181 19.49 -0.77 -16.60
C GLU A 181 18.54 -1.43 -17.59
N LEU A 182 17.57 -2.24 -17.13
CA LEU A 182 16.50 -2.73 -17.99
C LEU A 182 15.72 -1.57 -18.64
N ALA A 183 15.39 -0.54 -17.85
CA ALA A 183 14.53 0.55 -18.29
C ALA A 183 15.22 1.58 -19.19
N LEU A 184 16.52 1.80 -19.02
CA LEU A 184 17.27 2.89 -19.66
C LEU A 184 18.49 2.44 -20.47
N GLY A 185 18.90 1.18 -20.35
CA GLY A 185 20.19 0.70 -20.86
C GLY A 185 21.40 1.24 -20.10
N SER A 186 21.21 1.92 -18.95
CA SER A 186 22.27 2.48 -18.11
C SER A 186 21.91 2.39 -16.62
N ARG A 187 22.90 2.57 -15.74
CA ARG A 187 22.73 2.52 -14.28
C ARG A 187 22.96 3.90 -13.65
N PRO A 188 22.03 4.85 -13.79
CA PRO A 188 22.13 6.14 -13.11
C PRO A 188 22.21 5.94 -11.59
N GLU A 189 22.78 6.94 -10.91
CA GLU A 189 22.79 6.98 -9.46
C GLU A 189 21.37 7.10 -8.91
N ILE A 190 21.09 6.36 -7.83
CA ILE A 190 19.80 6.38 -7.15
C ILE A 190 19.90 7.38 -6.01
N GLU A 191 19.08 8.42 -6.07
CA GLU A 191 19.03 9.45 -5.04
C GLU A 191 18.19 8.98 -3.84
N LEU A 192 18.79 9.02 -2.65
CA LEU A 192 18.12 8.78 -1.39
C LEU A 192 17.45 10.09 -0.94
N LYS A 193 16.12 10.11 -0.95
CA LYS A 193 15.34 11.30 -0.59
C LYS A 193 15.21 11.47 0.92
N THR A 194 14.89 10.39 1.63
CA THR A 194 14.69 10.44 3.09
C THR A 194 14.89 9.08 3.75
N ILE A 195 15.30 9.09 5.02
CA ILE A 195 15.30 7.95 5.92
C ILE A 195 14.39 8.26 7.11
N ALA A 196 13.46 7.34 7.45
CA ALA A 196 12.66 7.43 8.66
C ALA A 196 13.12 6.39 9.68
N SER A 197 13.55 6.86 10.85
CA SER A 197 14.17 6.01 11.88
C SER A 197 13.18 5.18 12.71
N SER A 198 11.91 5.60 12.85
CA SER A 198 10.98 4.86 13.71
C SER A 198 10.54 3.51 13.11
N GLU A 199 10.59 3.36 11.79
CA GLU A 199 10.16 2.14 11.06
C GLU A 199 11.22 1.63 10.06
N TYR A 200 12.47 2.11 10.15
CA TYR A 200 13.53 1.86 9.15
C TYR A 200 13.00 1.91 7.71
N GLN A 201 12.40 3.07 7.37
CA GLN A 201 11.91 3.34 6.03
C GLN A 201 12.93 4.15 5.25
N ILE A 202 13.10 3.83 3.97
CA ILE A 202 13.82 4.67 3.01
C ILE A 202 12.89 5.09 1.89
N LEU A 203 13.08 6.30 1.38
CA LEU A 203 12.43 6.84 0.19
C LEU A 203 13.48 7.08 -0.87
N LEU A 204 13.33 6.44 -2.03
CA LEU A 204 14.23 6.53 -3.16
C LEU A 204 13.55 7.25 -4.31
N ASN A 205 14.23 8.24 -4.88
CA ASN A 205 13.79 8.85 -6.14
C ASN A 205 14.14 7.90 -7.28
N ILE A 206 13.14 7.50 -8.06
CA ILE A 206 13.29 6.57 -9.19
C ILE A 206 12.56 7.12 -10.40
N LEU A 207 12.98 6.68 -11.60
CA LEU A 207 12.35 7.12 -12.84
C LEU A 207 11.02 6.38 -13.08
N PRO A 208 10.02 7.01 -13.73
CA PRO A 208 8.70 6.41 -13.97
C PRO A 208 8.72 5.03 -14.63
N VAL A 209 9.59 4.84 -15.62
CA VAL A 209 9.76 3.55 -16.30
C VAL A 209 10.35 2.48 -15.37
N THR A 210 11.33 2.84 -14.53
CA THR A 210 11.90 1.93 -13.50
C THR A 210 10.83 1.58 -12.46
N ALA A 211 10.08 2.58 -11.99
CA ALA A 211 8.97 2.40 -11.06
C ALA A 211 7.92 1.42 -11.62
N THR A 212 7.62 1.53 -12.91
CA THR A 212 6.70 0.63 -13.63
C THR A 212 7.26 -0.80 -13.69
N CYS A 213 8.54 -0.99 -14.02
CA CYS A 213 9.16 -2.32 -14.00
C CYS A 213 9.14 -2.96 -12.61
N LEU A 214 9.44 -2.17 -11.57
CA LEU A 214 9.44 -2.62 -10.18
C LEU A 214 8.03 -3.00 -9.70
N ILE A 215 7.02 -2.15 -9.93
CA ILE A 215 5.65 -2.43 -9.46
C ILE A 215 5.09 -3.69 -10.13
N ILE A 216 5.34 -3.92 -11.43
CA ILE A 216 4.97 -5.15 -12.14
C ILE A 216 5.61 -6.37 -11.47
N SER A 217 6.91 -6.27 -11.17
CA SER A 217 7.67 -7.36 -10.57
C SER A 217 7.17 -7.69 -9.17
N ILE A 218 6.97 -6.67 -8.33
CA ILE A 218 6.53 -6.83 -6.95
C ILE A 218 5.10 -7.39 -6.91
N GLU A 219 4.20 -6.87 -7.74
CA GLU A 219 2.82 -7.36 -7.83
C GLU A 219 2.76 -8.84 -8.23
N LYS A 220 3.55 -9.24 -9.24
CA LYS A 220 3.65 -10.65 -9.65
C LYS A 220 4.19 -11.54 -8.53
N ILE A 221 5.24 -11.11 -7.84
CA ILE A 221 5.79 -11.84 -6.68
C ILE A 221 4.74 -11.96 -5.57
N VAL A 222 4.04 -10.87 -5.24
CA VAL A 222 3.00 -10.87 -4.21
C VAL A 222 1.85 -11.82 -4.56
N LYS A 223 1.43 -11.90 -5.83
CA LYS A 223 0.41 -12.86 -6.27
C LYS A 223 0.86 -14.30 -6.07
N ILE A 224 2.06 -14.66 -6.56
CA ILE A 224 2.61 -16.01 -6.38
C ILE A 224 2.77 -16.34 -4.89
N TYR A 225 3.20 -15.36 -4.10
CA TYR A 225 3.38 -15.52 -2.67
C TYR A 225 2.07 -15.76 -1.93
N LYS A 226 0.97 -15.08 -2.31
CA LYS A 226 -0.38 -15.34 -1.76
C LYS A 226 -0.79 -16.80 -1.98
N ASP A 227 -0.54 -17.34 -3.17
CA ASP A 227 -0.82 -18.76 -3.46
C ASP A 227 0.02 -19.70 -2.57
N ILE A 228 1.32 -19.39 -2.40
CA ILE A 228 2.24 -20.16 -1.55
C ILE A 228 1.84 -20.10 -0.07
N LEU A 229 1.38 -18.95 0.42
CA LEU A 229 0.90 -18.80 1.79
C LEU A 229 -0.27 -19.74 2.08
N ASP A 230 -1.22 -19.86 1.17
CA ASP A 230 -2.38 -20.72 1.36
C ASP A 230 -1.98 -22.21 1.34
N ILE A 231 -1.03 -22.59 0.46
CA ILE A 231 -0.42 -23.93 0.49
C ILE A 231 0.24 -24.19 1.85
N ARG A 232 0.97 -23.21 2.42
CA ARG A 232 1.63 -23.37 3.71
C ARG A 232 0.67 -23.40 4.89
N LYS A 233 -0.42 -22.64 4.88
CA LYS A 233 -1.48 -22.75 5.88
C LYS A 233 -2.05 -24.17 5.89
N ALA A 234 -2.38 -24.70 4.71
CA ALA A 234 -2.86 -26.07 4.57
C ALA A 234 -1.81 -27.10 5.06
N HIS A 235 -0.54 -26.92 4.71
CA HIS A 235 0.56 -27.76 5.19
C HIS A 235 0.69 -27.73 6.72
N LYS A 236 0.62 -26.53 7.33
CA LYS A 236 0.65 -26.37 8.79
C LYS A 236 -0.55 -27.07 9.45
N GLU A 237 -1.75 -26.92 8.89
CA GLU A 237 -2.93 -27.63 9.39
C GLU A 237 -2.79 -29.16 9.31
N LEU A 238 -2.16 -29.68 8.25
CA LEU A 238 -1.87 -31.12 8.13
C LEU A 238 -0.85 -31.58 9.17
N LYS A 239 0.21 -30.80 9.38
CA LYS A 239 1.22 -31.07 10.42
C LYS A 239 0.59 -31.05 11.81
N ASP A 240 -0.25 -30.06 12.11
CA ASP A 240 -0.95 -29.92 13.39
C ASP A 240 -1.96 -31.09 13.61
N LYS A 241 -2.44 -31.71 12.53
CA LYS A 241 -3.25 -32.94 12.55
C LYS A 241 -2.43 -34.24 12.63
N GLY A 242 -1.11 -34.14 12.76
CA GLY A 242 -0.22 -35.29 12.98
C GLY A 242 0.29 -35.99 11.72
N VAL A 243 0.20 -35.36 10.53
CA VAL A 243 0.80 -35.92 9.32
C VAL A 243 2.34 -35.90 9.44
N PRO A 244 3.05 -37.03 9.23
CA PRO A 244 4.51 -37.08 9.32
C PRO A 244 5.20 -36.12 8.35
N ALA A 245 6.31 -35.49 8.80
CA ALA A 245 7.04 -34.50 8.02
C ALA A 245 7.57 -35.03 6.67
N GLU A 246 7.91 -36.31 6.60
CA GLU A 246 8.37 -36.97 5.37
C GLU A 246 7.32 -36.91 4.25
N ASN A 247 6.03 -37.01 4.59
CA ASN A 247 4.93 -36.92 3.63
C ASN A 247 4.62 -35.48 3.19
N LEU A 248 5.22 -34.50 3.87
CA LEU A 248 4.95 -33.09 3.67
C LEU A 248 6.12 -32.34 2.99
N ALA A 249 7.32 -32.93 2.95
CA ALA A 249 8.52 -32.32 2.38
C ALA A 249 8.34 -31.82 0.93
N GLY A 250 7.61 -32.57 0.10
CA GLY A 250 7.35 -32.17 -1.29
C GLY A 250 6.54 -30.89 -1.46
N VAL A 251 5.84 -30.44 -0.41
CA VAL A 251 5.05 -29.20 -0.44
C VAL A 251 5.97 -27.97 -0.42
N GLU A 252 7.07 -28.01 0.34
CA GLU A 252 8.03 -26.91 0.40
C GLU A 252 8.82 -26.78 -0.90
N ASP A 253 9.27 -27.90 -1.46
CA ASP A 253 9.94 -27.94 -2.76
C ASP A 253 9.03 -27.41 -3.87
N TYR A 254 7.75 -27.78 -3.85
CA TYR A 254 6.76 -27.27 -4.79
C TYR A 254 6.60 -25.74 -4.67
N ALA A 255 6.54 -25.20 -3.45
CA ALA A 255 6.43 -23.76 -3.22
C ALA A 255 7.64 -22.98 -3.77
N ASN A 256 8.86 -23.43 -3.48
CA ASN A 256 10.08 -22.80 -3.99
C ASN A 256 10.13 -22.87 -5.53
N LYS A 257 9.83 -24.04 -6.11
CA LYS A 257 9.80 -24.22 -7.56
C LYS A 257 8.76 -23.32 -8.23
N ARG A 258 7.57 -23.20 -7.64
CA ARG A 258 6.50 -22.33 -8.14
C ARG A 258 6.93 -20.86 -8.17
N MET A 259 7.64 -20.40 -7.13
CA MET A 259 8.20 -19.05 -7.09
C MET A 259 9.31 -18.86 -8.14
N GLU A 260 10.24 -19.79 -8.27
CA GLU A 260 11.31 -19.73 -9.28
C GLU A 260 10.78 -19.68 -10.71
N GLU A 261 9.77 -20.50 -11.02
CA GLU A 261 9.11 -20.52 -12.34
C GLU A 261 8.39 -19.20 -12.61
N GLY A 262 7.65 -18.69 -11.62
CA GLY A 262 6.94 -17.41 -11.72
C GLY A 262 7.88 -16.21 -11.87
N ILE A 263 9.04 -16.23 -11.21
CA ILE A 263 10.11 -15.24 -11.39
C ILE A 263 10.68 -15.34 -12.81
N ALA A 264 11.01 -16.54 -13.29
CA ALA A 264 11.55 -16.72 -14.64
C ALA A 264 10.55 -16.27 -15.73
N GLU A 265 9.26 -16.46 -15.49
CA GLU A 265 8.20 -15.91 -16.35
C GLU A 265 8.14 -14.38 -16.27
N GLY A 266 8.18 -13.80 -15.07
CA GLY A 266 8.21 -12.35 -14.86
C GLY A 266 9.41 -11.67 -15.54
N VAL A 267 10.60 -12.24 -15.44
CA VAL A 267 11.79 -11.73 -16.14
C VAL A 267 11.60 -11.73 -17.66
N ARG A 268 11.05 -12.81 -18.23
CA ARG A 268 10.78 -12.89 -19.68
C ARG A 268 9.78 -11.83 -20.13
N GLU A 269 8.72 -11.61 -19.35
CA GLU A 269 7.72 -10.59 -19.58
C GLU A 269 8.35 -9.18 -19.57
N LEU A 270 9.14 -8.86 -18.53
CA LEU A 270 9.85 -7.59 -18.41
C LEU A 270 10.81 -7.33 -19.58
N LEU A 271 11.59 -8.33 -19.98
CA LEU A 271 12.51 -8.22 -21.12
C LEU A 271 11.78 -8.07 -22.46
N SER A 272 10.56 -8.61 -22.58
CA SER A 272 9.73 -8.44 -23.77
C SER A 272 9.15 -7.02 -23.85
N SER A 273 8.72 -6.48 -22.71
CA SER A 273 8.05 -5.18 -22.63
C SER A 273 9.00 -3.99 -22.59
N PHE A 274 10.14 -4.12 -21.89
CA PHE A 274 11.07 -3.02 -21.64
C PHE A 274 12.48 -3.26 -22.22
N GLY A 275 12.84 -4.51 -22.52
CA GLY A 275 14.18 -4.88 -22.98
C GLY A 275 14.37 -4.95 -24.50
N GLN A 276 13.55 -4.26 -25.30
CA GLN A 276 13.59 -4.36 -26.77
C GLN A 276 14.86 -3.76 -27.37
N ASP A 277 15.38 -2.69 -26.77
CA ASP A 277 16.57 -1.97 -27.24
C ASP A 277 17.90 -2.54 -26.69
N ILE A 278 17.83 -3.60 -25.87
CA ILE A 278 19.02 -4.22 -25.28
C ILE A 278 19.74 -5.08 -26.32
N ALA A 279 21.05 -4.85 -26.47
CA ALA A 279 21.90 -5.64 -27.37
C ALA A 279 21.79 -7.15 -27.08
N PRO A 280 21.77 -8.04 -28.10
CA PRO A 280 21.54 -9.48 -27.90
C PRO A 280 22.48 -10.16 -26.89
N GLY A 281 23.76 -9.77 -26.87
CA GLY A 281 24.73 -10.29 -25.89
C GLY A 281 24.43 -9.86 -24.45
N ARG A 282 23.98 -8.61 -24.26
CA ARG A 282 23.62 -8.07 -22.94
C ARG A 282 22.29 -8.61 -22.43
N ARG A 283 21.38 -9.01 -23.32
CA ARG A 283 20.04 -9.53 -22.96
C ARG A 283 20.11 -10.72 -22.02
N LYS A 284 21.05 -11.66 -22.25
CA LYS A 284 21.20 -12.85 -21.39
C LYS A 284 21.78 -12.51 -20.01
N GLU A 285 22.73 -11.56 -19.95
CA GLU A 285 23.26 -11.06 -18.68
C GLU A 285 22.18 -10.32 -17.88
N MET A 286 21.34 -9.54 -18.57
CA MET A 286 20.20 -8.85 -17.98
C MET A 286 19.16 -9.84 -17.43
N GLU A 287 18.85 -10.89 -18.17
CA GLU A 287 17.95 -11.96 -17.71
C GLU A 287 18.43 -12.58 -16.39
N ILE A 288 19.72 -12.88 -16.31
CA ILE A 288 20.34 -13.44 -15.11
C ILE A 288 20.29 -12.43 -13.95
N SER A 289 20.67 -11.17 -14.18
CA SER A 289 20.67 -10.12 -13.15
C SER A 289 19.27 -9.86 -12.61
N LEU A 290 18.27 -9.73 -13.49
CA LEU A 290 16.87 -9.54 -13.11
C LEU A 290 16.33 -10.73 -12.33
N LYS A 291 16.70 -11.97 -12.70
CA LYS A 291 16.31 -13.16 -11.94
C LYS A 291 16.81 -13.07 -10.49
N TYR A 292 18.07 -12.68 -10.27
CA TYR A 292 18.59 -12.50 -8.93
C TYR A 292 17.93 -11.35 -8.19
N SER A 293 17.72 -10.21 -8.85
CA SER A 293 17.05 -9.06 -8.25
C SER A 293 15.61 -9.37 -7.86
N MET A 294 14.89 -10.17 -8.65
CA MET A 294 13.56 -10.67 -8.31
C MET A 294 13.59 -11.72 -7.19
N ASN A 295 14.57 -12.62 -7.14
CA ASN A 295 14.76 -13.52 -5.99
C ASN A 295 15.00 -12.73 -4.70
N LYS A 296 15.84 -11.70 -4.75
CA LYS A 296 16.14 -10.81 -3.63
C LYS A 296 14.91 -10.03 -3.17
N LEU A 297 14.09 -9.53 -4.10
CA LEU A 297 12.80 -8.91 -3.77
C LEU A 297 11.87 -9.92 -3.10
N SER A 298 11.76 -11.13 -3.65
CA SER A 298 10.89 -12.18 -3.13
C SER A 298 11.26 -12.62 -1.72
N ASN A 299 12.54 -12.86 -1.45
CA ASN A 299 13.03 -13.16 -0.09
C ASN A 299 12.82 -11.99 0.88
N ARG A 300 12.86 -10.73 0.42
CA ARG A 300 12.59 -9.56 1.26
C ARG A 300 11.11 -9.43 1.58
N ILE A 301 10.24 -9.62 0.58
CA ILE A 301 8.80 -9.70 0.80
C ILE A 301 8.52 -10.77 1.84
N ASP A 302 9.07 -11.98 1.68
CA ASP A 302 8.93 -13.09 2.65
C ASP A 302 9.43 -12.74 4.07
N LYS A 303 10.50 -11.96 4.19
CA LYS A 303 11.03 -11.44 5.47
C LYS A 303 10.20 -10.29 6.06
N GLY A 304 9.12 -9.88 5.41
CA GLY A 304 8.20 -8.83 5.89
C GLY A 304 8.49 -7.42 5.38
N PHE A 305 9.37 -7.25 4.38
CA PHE A 305 9.59 -5.94 3.78
C PHE A 305 8.32 -5.49 3.06
N ASN A 306 8.01 -4.19 3.19
CA ASN A 306 6.92 -3.59 2.44
C ASN A 306 7.47 -2.59 1.45
N PHE A 307 6.93 -2.65 0.23
CA PHE A 307 7.28 -1.79 -0.87
C PHE A 307 6.05 -0.99 -1.27
N ASP A 308 6.21 0.32 -1.41
CA ASP A 308 5.17 1.23 -1.87
C ASP A 308 5.78 2.09 -2.97
N ILE A 309 5.17 2.08 -4.16
CA ILE A 309 5.66 2.81 -5.32
C ILE A 309 4.57 3.76 -5.76
N LYS A 310 4.95 5.03 -5.90
CA LYS A 310 4.05 6.12 -6.24
C LYS A 310 4.64 6.95 -7.36
N MET A 311 3.75 7.54 -8.15
CA MET A 311 4.09 8.49 -9.19
C MET A 311 3.10 9.64 -9.14
N ARG A 312 3.57 10.86 -9.41
CA ARG A 312 2.69 12.01 -9.64
C ARG A 312 2.60 12.31 -11.12
N LEU A 313 1.38 12.37 -11.65
CA LEU A 313 1.14 12.80 -13.02
C LEU A 313 1.41 14.30 -13.18
N ASP A 314 1.98 14.70 -14.31
CA ASP A 314 2.09 16.12 -14.66
C ASP A 314 0.74 16.63 -15.18
N GLU A 315 -0.01 17.32 -14.32
CA GLU A 315 -1.34 17.86 -14.62
C GLU A 315 -1.34 18.74 -15.89
N LYS A 316 -0.28 19.50 -16.15
CA LYS A 316 -0.19 20.38 -17.33
C LYS A 316 -0.07 19.61 -18.64
N LYS A 317 0.50 18.41 -18.59
CA LYS A 317 0.68 17.54 -19.76
C LYS A 317 -0.46 16.53 -19.89
N ALA A 318 -1.18 16.22 -18.81
CA ALA A 318 -2.37 15.38 -18.85
C ALA A 318 -3.43 15.97 -19.79
N ASP A 319 -3.66 17.28 -19.72
CA ASP A 319 -4.59 17.99 -20.60
C ASP A 319 -4.14 18.01 -22.08
N ALA A 320 -2.83 17.92 -22.33
CA ALA A 320 -2.25 17.84 -23.67
C ALA A 320 -2.28 16.40 -24.25
N ALA A 321 -2.27 15.36 -23.40
CA ALA A 321 -2.44 13.97 -23.84
C ALA A 321 -3.83 13.71 -24.43
N GLU A 322 -4.87 14.36 -23.89
CA GLU A 322 -6.22 14.35 -24.47
C GLU A 322 -6.27 14.97 -25.87
N GLN A 323 -5.24 15.74 -26.25
CA GLN A 323 -5.09 16.39 -27.55
C GLN A 323 -4.09 15.68 -28.49
N GLY A 324 -3.55 14.52 -28.09
CA GLY A 324 -2.79 13.63 -28.99
C GLY A 324 -1.27 13.82 -29.06
N GLU A 325 -0.63 14.47 -28.09
CA GLU A 325 0.85 14.57 -28.05
C GLU A 325 1.52 13.26 -27.60
N PRO A 326 2.53 12.73 -28.34
CA PRO A 326 3.09 11.39 -28.11
C PRO A 326 3.95 11.25 -26.85
N GLU A 327 4.62 12.31 -26.40
CA GLU A 327 5.51 12.27 -25.21
C GLU A 327 4.72 12.27 -23.89
N SER A 328 3.53 12.86 -23.87
CA SER A 328 2.64 12.83 -22.71
C SER A 328 2.01 11.45 -22.49
N GLY A 329 1.87 10.65 -23.57
CA GLY A 329 1.24 9.34 -23.54
C GLY A 329 1.94 8.33 -22.63
N LYS A 330 3.27 8.20 -22.72
CA LYS A 330 4.02 7.16 -21.97
C LYS A 330 3.98 7.38 -20.46
N ASN A 331 4.15 8.60 -19.99
CA ASN A 331 4.08 8.90 -18.55
C ASN A 331 2.67 8.67 -17.99
N SER A 332 1.63 8.91 -18.78
CA SER A 332 0.25 8.57 -18.41
C SER A 332 0.05 7.07 -18.28
N GLU A 333 0.61 6.27 -19.19
CA GLU A 333 0.56 4.80 -19.12
C GLU A 333 1.32 4.25 -17.90
N TYR A 334 2.51 4.78 -17.60
CA TYR A 334 3.27 4.44 -16.41
C TYR A 334 2.49 4.78 -15.14
N TYR A 335 1.92 5.98 -15.07
CA TYR A 335 1.10 6.41 -13.94
C TYR A 335 -0.08 5.47 -13.72
N LYS A 336 -0.84 5.14 -14.78
CA LYS A 336 -1.99 4.20 -14.69
C LYS A 336 -1.55 2.83 -14.19
N THR A 337 -0.46 2.30 -14.76
CA THR A 337 0.07 0.99 -14.37
C THR A 337 0.48 0.97 -12.89
N ILE A 338 1.18 2.01 -12.42
CA ILE A 338 1.59 2.15 -11.02
C ILE A 338 0.36 2.29 -10.11
N GLU A 339 -0.61 3.12 -10.48
CA GLU A 339 -1.84 3.32 -9.69
C GLU A 339 -2.67 2.03 -9.58
N GLU A 340 -2.85 1.30 -10.69
CA GLU A 340 -3.60 0.05 -10.71
C GLU A 340 -2.92 -1.03 -9.87
N LYS A 341 -1.62 -1.25 -10.08
CA LYS A 341 -0.88 -2.34 -9.41
C LYS A 341 -0.55 -2.04 -7.95
N SER A 342 -0.35 -0.77 -7.57
CA SER A 342 -0.13 -0.38 -6.18
C SER A 342 -1.30 -0.73 -5.26
N LYS A 343 -2.54 -0.79 -5.80
CA LYS A 343 -3.74 -1.23 -5.05
C LYS A 343 -3.68 -2.71 -4.69
N GLU A 344 -2.97 -3.53 -5.47
CA GLU A 344 -2.82 -4.97 -5.22
C GLU A 344 -1.72 -5.30 -4.20
N LEU A 345 -0.84 -4.33 -3.91
CA LEU A 345 0.23 -4.43 -2.93
C LEU A 345 -0.28 -4.26 -1.49
N GLU A 346 -1.27 -5.05 -1.09
CA GLU A 346 -1.71 -5.11 0.30
C GLU A 346 -0.57 -5.63 1.21
N PHE A 347 -0.47 -5.05 2.42
CA PHE A 347 0.49 -5.51 3.42
C PHE A 347 0.14 -6.95 3.75
N LEU A 348 1.01 -7.86 3.32
CA LEU A 348 1.01 -9.20 3.86
C LEU A 348 1.52 -9.05 5.29
N LYS A 349 0.62 -9.15 6.27
CA LYS A 349 1.03 -9.32 7.66
C LYS A 349 1.66 -10.69 7.80
N LEU A 350 2.97 -10.75 7.55
CA LEU A 350 3.75 -11.96 7.69
C LEU A 350 3.96 -12.20 9.18
N SER A 351 3.12 -13.06 9.73
CA SER A 351 3.40 -13.72 10.99
C SER A 351 3.83 -15.14 10.65
N GLY A 352 5.00 -15.55 11.15
CA GLY A 352 5.57 -16.88 10.90
C GLY A 352 7.03 -16.82 10.45
N ASP A 353 7.61 -18.01 10.31
CA ASP A 353 8.96 -18.18 9.78
C ASP A 353 8.98 -17.96 8.26
N ASN A 354 10.13 -17.52 7.75
CA ASN A 354 10.39 -17.33 6.32
C ASN A 354 9.99 -18.58 5.53
N ILE A 355 9.39 -18.35 4.37
CA ILE A 355 8.89 -19.38 3.44
C ILE A 355 9.90 -19.68 2.34
N LEU A 356 10.60 -18.66 1.89
CA LEU A 356 11.41 -18.76 0.70
C LEU A 356 12.88 -18.92 1.06
N SER A 357 13.57 -19.73 0.28
CA SER A 357 15.02 -19.92 0.35
C SER A 357 15.64 -19.83 -1.04
N LEU A 358 15.30 -18.74 -1.74
CA LEU A 358 15.77 -18.52 -3.11
C LEU A 358 17.23 -18.04 -3.12
N PRO A 359 18.01 -18.37 -4.16
CA PRO A 359 19.39 -17.92 -4.28
C PRO A 359 19.47 -16.40 -4.49
N GLU A 360 20.19 -15.70 -3.60
CA GLU A 360 20.40 -14.23 -3.65
C GLU A 360 21.75 -13.82 -4.27
N SER A 361 22.66 -14.74 -4.58
CA SER A 361 23.94 -14.42 -5.22
C SER A 361 24.26 -15.35 -6.38
N ASP A 362 24.92 -14.80 -7.40
CA ASP A 362 25.75 -15.60 -8.30
C ASP A 362 26.83 -16.25 -7.44
N LYS A 363 26.80 -17.56 -7.26
CA LYS A 363 27.91 -18.30 -6.64
C LYS A 363 29.21 -18.02 -7.41
N LYS A 364 29.98 -17.03 -6.97
CA LYS A 364 31.38 -16.77 -7.36
C LYS A 364 32.25 -16.19 -6.23
N ASP A 365 31.79 -16.22 -4.99
CA ASP A 365 32.66 -16.04 -3.82
C ASP A 365 32.81 -17.40 -3.11
N ALA A 366 33.64 -18.26 -3.70
CA ALA A 366 34.25 -19.43 -3.10
C ALA A 366 35.72 -19.47 -3.50
#